data_AF-A0AAW1JR69-F1
#
_entry.id   AF-A0AAW1JR69-F1
#
_cell.length_a   1.000
_cell.length_b   1.000
_cell.length_c   1.000
_cell.angle_alpha   90.00
_cell.angle_beta   90.00
_cell.angle_gamma   90.00
#
_symmetry.space_group_name_H-M   'P 1'
#
loop_
_entity.id
_entity.type
_entity.pdbx_description
1 polymer ?
#
loop_
_entity_poly.entity_id
_entity_poly.type
_entity_poly.pdbx_seq_one_letter_code
_entity_poly.pdbx_strand_id
1 'polypeptide(L)'
;MINLLFSVILAETTTIMFLLFNSPLRKLIISGIDMAKRGRGPIVVKTVASTILVVLSSSIYSVFKFTRKTDVDDAAPPDLNPTEQVLFAKHLLESSLMGFILFLALMIDRLHYYIRELDLRRKTMEAVTKKDVKFPGPEDIKARERQVDTFKDMIRQMESELETKIKEASSSGATVEALRKQSEGLLLEYDRLLAENQELRNELQIIDRRVSHSAAKKDS
;
A
#
# COMPACT_ATOMS: atom_id res chain seq x y z
N MET A 1 21.71 -48.12 16.43
CA MET A 1 20.78 -46.97 16.53
C MET A 1 21.54 -45.67 16.75
N ILE A 2 22.24 -45.50 17.88
CA ILE A 2 22.98 -44.27 18.23
C ILE A 2 23.92 -43.74 17.12
N ASN A 3 24.74 -44.59 16.48
CA ASN A 3 25.63 -44.14 15.39
C ASN A 3 24.86 -43.57 14.18
N LEU A 4 23.70 -44.15 13.85
CA LEU A 4 22.85 -43.66 12.76
C LEU A 4 22.23 -42.32 13.14
N LEU A 5 21.73 -42.20 14.38
CA LEU A 5 21.15 -40.95 14.88
C LEU A 5 22.19 -39.82 14.90
N PHE A 6 23.44 -40.09 15.30
CA PHE A 6 24.54 -39.12 15.19
C PHE A 6 24.84 -38.74 13.74
N SER A 7 24.84 -39.70 12.81
CA SER A 7 25.04 -39.41 11.39
C SER A 7 23.93 -38.51 10.83
N VAL A 8 22.68 -38.72 11.24
CA VAL A 8 21.54 -37.88 10.83
C VAL A 8 21.69 -36.46 11.37
N ILE A 9 22.06 -36.31 12.64
CA ILE A 9 22.30 -34.99 13.25
C ILE A 9 23.44 -34.27 12.55
N LEU A 10 24.53 -34.98 12.23
CA LEU A 10 25.64 -34.39 11.46
C LEU A 10 25.17 -33.92 10.08
N ALA A 11 24.32 -34.68 9.39
CA ALA A 11 23.74 -34.26 8.12
C ALA A 11 22.81 -33.04 8.26
N GLU A 12 21.97 -33.00 9.28
CA GLU A 12 21.05 -31.88 9.55
C GLU A 12 21.80 -30.60 9.93
N THR A 13 22.77 -30.70 10.85
CA THR A 13 23.61 -29.56 11.25
C THR A 13 24.43 -29.03 10.08
N THR A 14 24.97 -29.92 9.24
CA THR A 14 25.66 -29.55 7.99
C THR A 14 24.71 -28.81 7.04
N THR A 15 23.47 -29.27 6.91
CA THR A 15 22.44 -28.61 6.09
C THR A 15 22.13 -27.21 6.60
N ILE A 16 21.99 -27.04 7.92
CA ILE A 16 21.76 -25.73 8.55
C ILE A 16 22.97 -24.80 8.34
N MET A 17 24.19 -25.32 8.50
CA MET A 17 25.43 -24.57 8.28
C MET A 17 25.47 -24.00 6.86
N PHE A 18 25.23 -24.83 5.84
CA PHE A 18 25.19 -24.39 4.45
C PHE A 18 24.07 -23.39 4.16
N LEU A 19 22.95 -23.48 4.88
CA LEU A 19 21.82 -22.57 4.74
C LEU A 19 22.10 -21.17 5.31
N LEU A 20 22.91 -21.12 6.37
CA LEU A 20 23.35 -19.89 7.05
C LEU A 20 24.44 -19.15 6.25
N PHE A 21 25.33 -19.89 5.59
CA PHE A 21 26.30 -19.27 4.69
C PHE A 21 25.60 -18.67 3.47
N ASN A 22 25.83 -17.36 3.22
CA ASN A 22 25.41 -16.63 2.02
C ASN A 22 26.17 -17.10 0.76
N SER A 23 26.14 -18.40 0.47
CA SER A 23 26.90 -19.06 -0.58
C SER A 23 25.99 -19.52 -1.72
N PRO A 24 26.52 -19.73 -2.94
CA PRO A 24 25.75 -20.30 -4.05
C PRO A 24 25.19 -21.70 -3.76
N LEU A 25 25.75 -22.42 -2.78
CA LEU A 25 25.25 -23.71 -2.30
C LEU A 25 23.85 -23.60 -1.69
N ARG A 26 23.49 -22.44 -1.13
CA ARG A 26 22.15 -22.16 -0.63
C ARG A 26 21.10 -22.40 -1.72
N LYS A 27 21.38 -21.97 -2.96
CA LYS A 27 20.47 -22.18 -4.10
C LYS A 27 20.31 -23.65 -4.48
N LEU A 28 21.38 -24.44 -4.38
CA LEU A 28 21.35 -25.88 -4.65
C LEU A 28 20.51 -26.62 -3.60
N ILE A 29 20.71 -26.31 -2.31
CA ILE A 29 19.95 -26.92 -1.22
C ILE A 29 18.47 -26.53 -1.31
N ILE A 30 18.17 -25.26 -1.60
CA ILE A 30 16.78 -24.83 -1.81
C ILE A 30 16.17 -25.58 -3.00
N SER A 31 16.87 -25.68 -4.14
CA SER A 31 16.38 -26.38 -5.33
C SER A 31 16.13 -27.87 -5.05
N GLY A 32 17.02 -28.53 -4.31
CA GLY A 32 16.87 -29.92 -3.91
C GLY A 32 15.67 -30.15 -2.98
N ILE A 33 15.51 -29.30 -1.96
CA ILE A 33 14.36 -29.37 -1.04
C ILE A 33 13.06 -29.00 -1.76
N ASP A 34 13.09 -28.02 -2.67
CA ASP A 34 11.91 -27.60 -3.42
C ASP A 34 11.46 -28.72 -4.37
N MET A 35 12.39 -29.43 -5.03
CA MET A 35 12.06 -30.63 -5.82
C MET A 35 11.40 -31.72 -4.97
N ALA A 36 11.89 -31.95 -3.75
CA ALA A 36 11.30 -32.90 -2.82
C ALA A 36 9.90 -32.46 -2.30
N LYS A 37 9.62 -31.15 -2.28
CA LYS A 37 8.36 -30.58 -1.74
C LYS A 37 7.34 -30.13 -2.79
N ARG A 38 7.67 -30.08 -4.09
CA ARG A 38 6.84 -29.54 -5.20
C ARG A 38 5.67 -30.44 -5.65
N GLY A 39 4.98 -31.07 -4.69
CA GLY A 39 3.83 -31.94 -4.93
C GLY A 39 2.92 -32.05 -3.70
N ARG A 40 2.51 -33.28 -3.33
CA ARG A 40 1.77 -33.56 -2.07
C ARG A 40 2.59 -33.28 -0.78
N GLY A 41 3.81 -32.77 -0.90
CA GLY A 41 4.76 -32.51 0.18
C GLY A 41 4.22 -31.72 1.37
N PRO A 42 3.45 -30.63 1.19
CA PRO A 42 2.93 -29.86 2.33
C PRO A 42 1.96 -30.65 3.21
N ILE A 43 1.21 -31.59 2.62
CA ILE A 43 0.26 -32.44 3.35
C ILE A 43 1.03 -33.55 4.08
N VAL A 44 1.97 -34.19 3.39
CA VAL A 44 2.80 -35.27 3.95
C VAL A 44 3.67 -34.78 5.10
N VAL A 45 4.29 -33.60 4.97
CA VAL A 45 5.11 -33.02 6.05
C VAL A 45 4.26 -32.75 7.30
N LYS A 46 3.03 -32.26 7.14
CA LYS A 46 2.11 -32.03 8.27
C LYS A 46 1.70 -33.34 8.96
N THR A 47 1.39 -34.39 8.19
CA THR A 47 1.02 -35.68 8.77
C THR A 47 2.21 -36.37 9.45
N VAL A 48 3.40 -36.32 8.83
CA VAL A 48 4.62 -36.92 9.38
C VAL A 48 5.01 -36.20 10.67
N ALA A 49 5.03 -34.87 10.69
CA ALA A 49 5.29 -34.09 11.90
C ALA A 49 4.30 -34.42 13.04
N SER A 50 3.01 -34.57 12.72
CA SER A 50 1.99 -34.96 13.71
C SER A 50 2.21 -36.37 14.27
N THR A 51 2.47 -37.35 13.41
CA THR A 51 2.71 -38.75 13.86
C THR A 51 3.95 -38.84 14.74
N ILE A 52 5.00 -38.12 14.40
CA ILE A 52 6.24 -38.17 15.14
C ILE A 52 6.11 -37.43 16.48
N LEU A 53 5.36 -36.31 16.53
CA LEU A 53 5.05 -35.63 17.79
C LEU A 53 4.33 -36.56 18.75
N VAL A 54 3.37 -37.36 18.27
CA VAL A 54 2.66 -38.37 19.08
C VAL A 54 3.63 -39.45 19.59
N VAL A 55 4.52 -39.97 18.74
CA VAL A 55 5.53 -40.97 19.14
C VAL A 55 6.48 -40.41 20.19
N LEU A 56 6.90 -39.15 20.05
CA LEU A 56 7.78 -38.46 21.00
C LEU A 56 7.07 -38.26 22.35
N SER A 57 5.81 -37.80 22.34
CA SER A 57 4.98 -37.72 23.55
C SER A 57 4.83 -39.08 24.25
N SER A 58 4.66 -40.17 23.49
CA SER A 58 4.62 -41.52 24.04
C SER A 58 5.95 -41.94 24.66
N SER A 59 7.08 -41.57 24.06
CA SER A 59 8.43 -41.87 24.57
C SER A 59 8.76 -41.08 25.84
N ILE A 60 8.37 -39.81 25.91
CA ILE A 60 8.51 -39.01 27.14
C ILE A 60 7.64 -39.59 28.26
N TYR A 61 6.41 -40.00 27.93
CA TYR A 61 5.51 -40.57 28.92
C TYR A 61 6.02 -41.90 29.50
N SER A 62 6.67 -42.75 28.69
CA SER A 62 7.26 -44.01 29.19
C SER A 62 8.41 -43.73 30.14
N VAL A 63 9.35 -42.85 29.78
CA VAL A 63 10.47 -42.44 30.65
C VAL A 63 9.95 -41.84 31.96
N PHE A 64 9.01 -40.89 31.87
CA PHE A 64 8.42 -40.26 33.05
C PHE A 64 7.69 -41.25 33.97
N LYS A 65 7.02 -42.25 33.39
CA LYS A 65 6.37 -43.34 34.13
C LYS A 65 7.38 -44.22 34.87
N PHE A 66 8.58 -44.46 34.31
CA PHE A 66 9.62 -45.20 35.01
C PHE A 66 10.23 -44.38 36.14
N THR A 67 10.60 -43.12 35.89
CA THR A 67 11.13 -42.22 36.93
C THR A 67 10.16 -42.03 38.10
N ARG A 68 8.86 -41.86 37.80
CA ARG A 68 7.83 -41.68 38.83
C ARG A 68 7.52 -42.95 39.62
N LYS A 69 7.75 -44.14 39.05
CA LYS A 69 7.63 -45.41 39.79
C LYS A 69 8.81 -45.60 40.73
N THR A 70 10.00 -45.20 40.31
CA THR A 70 11.21 -45.22 41.15
C THR A 70 11.10 -44.26 42.35
N ASP A 71 10.42 -43.12 42.20
CA ASP A 71 10.18 -42.16 43.30
C ASP A 71 9.08 -42.60 44.31
N VAL A 72 8.19 -43.53 43.95
CA VAL A 72 7.05 -43.93 44.82
C VAL A 72 7.35 -45.20 45.63
N ASP A 73 8.30 -46.02 45.20
CA ASP A 73 8.71 -47.26 45.88
C ASP A 73 9.93 -47.07 46.82
N ASP A 74 10.05 -45.89 47.45
CA ASP A 74 11.15 -45.50 48.34
C ASP A 74 11.06 -46.20 49.72
N ALA A 75 11.16 -47.54 49.72
CA ALA A 75 11.27 -48.36 50.93
C ALA A 75 12.13 -49.62 50.73
N ALA A 76 13.23 -49.53 49.98
CA ALA A 76 14.43 -50.36 50.12
C ALA A 76 15.48 -49.89 49.10
N PRO A 77 16.78 -49.82 49.44
CA PRO A 77 17.80 -49.47 48.46
C PRO A 77 17.82 -50.57 47.40
N PRO A 78 17.41 -50.33 46.14
CA PRO A 78 17.66 -51.30 45.12
C PRO A 78 19.14 -51.14 44.81
N ASP A 79 19.93 -52.17 45.06
CA ASP A 79 21.19 -52.37 44.37
C ASP A 79 20.86 -52.42 42.87
N LEU A 80 20.73 -51.24 42.25
CA LEU A 80 20.50 -51.08 40.84
C LEU A 80 21.71 -51.68 40.16
N ASN A 81 21.51 -52.87 39.60
CA ASN A 81 22.53 -53.60 38.85
C ASN A 81 23.15 -52.60 37.85
N PRO A 82 24.49 -52.39 37.84
CA PRO A 82 25.14 -51.39 36.98
C PRO A 82 24.75 -51.56 35.50
N THR A 83 24.35 -52.76 35.11
CA THR A 83 23.82 -53.10 33.79
C THR A 83 22.49 -52.40 33.44
N GLU A 84 21.57 -52.27 34.41
CA GLU A 84 20.25 -51.64 34.19
C GLU A 84 20.36 -50.11 34.13
N GLN A 85 21.26 -49.52 34.91
CA GLN A 85 21.55 -48.08 34.85
C GLN A 85 22.10 -47.69 33.47
N VAL A 86 23.01 -48.50 32.91
CA VAL A 86 23.57 -48.27 31.57
C VAL A 86 22.50 -48.44 30.48
N LEU A 87 21.61 -49.43 30.63
CA LEU A 87 20.52 -49.64 29.67
C LEU A 87 19.51 -48.48 29.68
N PHE A 88 19.15 -47.98 30.86
CA PHE A 88 18.27 -46.82 31.01
C PHE A 88 18.92 -45.55 30.44
N ALA A 89 20.19 -45.28 30.76
CA ALA A 89 20.92 -44.13 30.22
C ALA A 89 21.02 -44.17 28.69
N LYS A 90 21.23 -45.37 28.11
CA LYS A 90 21.24 -45.57 26.66
C LYS A 90 19.88 -45.29 26.03
N HIS A 91 18.78 -45.80 26.60
CA HIS A 91 17.43 -45.57 26.07
C HIS A 91 16.99 -44.11 26.20
N LEU A 92 17.36 -43.46 27.32
CA LEU A 92 17.14 -42.04 27.54
C LEU A 92 17.90 -41.18 26.52
N LEU A 93 19.18 -41.52 26.28
CA LEU A 93 20.01 -40.87 25.26
C LEU A 93 19.42 -41.07 23.86
N GLU A 94 18.96 -42.27 23.54
CA GLU A 94 18.34 -42.58 22.25
C GLU A 94 17.04 -41.80 22.04
N SER A 95 16.20 -41.70 23.07
CA SER A 95 14.95 -40.93 23.02
C SER A 95 15.19 -39.41 22.91
N SER A 96 16.18 -38.86 23.62
CA SER A 96 16.51 -37.43 23.53
C SER A 96 17.12 -37.08 22.17
N LEU A 97 17.96 -37.94 21.62
CA LEU A 97 18.57 -37.81 20.31
C LEU A 97 17.53 -37.90 19.19
N MET A 98 16.56 -38.82 19.30
CA MET A 98 15.41 -38.89 18.40
C MET A 98 14.60 -37.61 18.44
N GLY A 99 14.30 -37.07 19.63
CA GLY A 99 13.62 -35.78 19.78
C GLY A 99 14.40 -34.60 19.17
N PHE A 100 15.72 -34.60 19.30
CA PHE A 100 16.58 -33.55 18.76
C PHE A 100 16.61 -33.54 17.22
N ILE A 101 16.70 -34.70 16.57
CA ILE A 101 16.60 -34.83 15.10
C ILE A 101 15.28 -34.24 14.61
N LEU A 102 14.19 -34.51 15.31
CA LEU A 102 12.87 -34.02 14.93
C LEU A 102 12.75 -32.52 15.07
N PHE A 103 13.32 -31.98 16.14
CA PHE A 103 13.41 -30.54 16.32
C PHE A 103 14.23 -29.89 15.18
N LEU A 104 15.37 -30.45 14.82
CA LEU A 104 16.21 -29.97 13.72
C LEU A 104 15.49 -30.05 12.37
N ALA A 105 14.82 -31.17 12.06
CA ALA A 105 14.03 -31.33 10.84
C ALA A 105 12.93 -30.26 10.73
N LEU A 106 12.21 -29.98 11.83
CA LEU A 106 11.19 -28.92 11.87
C LEU A 106 11.79 -27.52 11.71
N MET A 107 12.95 -27.28 12.32
CA MET A 107 13.69 -26.02 12.16
C MET A 107 14.12 -25.80 10.70
N ILE A 108 14.62 -26.85 10.03
CA ILE A 108 14.97 -26.82 8.60
C ILE A 108 13.74 -26.54 7.75
N ASP A 109 12.60 -27.17 8.06
CA ASP A 109 11.34 -26.93 7.35
C ASP A 109 10.86 -25.48 7.44
N ARG A 110 10.93 -24.88 8.64
CA ARG A 110 10.59 -23.47 8.87
C ARG A 110 11.57 -22.54 8.16
N LEU A 111 12.88 -22.80 8.26
CA LEU A 111 13.92 -22.03 7.58
C LEU A 111 13.72 -22.08 6.06
N HIS A 112 13.42 -23.24 5.49
CA HIS A 112 13.13 -23.38 4.06
C HIS A 112 11.92 -22.54 3.63
N TYR A 113 10.86 -22.51 4.44
CA TYR A 113 9.70 -21.65 4.18
C TYR A 113 10.08 -20.16 4.15
N TYR A 114 10.81 -19.69 5.16
CA TYR A 114 11.25 -18.28 5.22
C TYR A 114 12.13 -17.91 4.04
N ILE A 115 13.01 -18.82 3.62
CA ILE A 115 13.93 -18.59 2.50
C ILE A 115 13.18 -18.50 1.18
N ARG A 116 12.18 -19.37 0.96
CA ARG A 116 11.35 -19.33 -0.24
C ARG A 116 10.56 -18.03 -0.36
N GLU A 117 10.04 -17.52 0.76
CA GLU A 117 9.36 -16.22 0.82
C GLU A 117 10.32 -15.07 0.47
N LEU A 118 11.56 -15.13 0.94
CA LEU A 118 12.59 -14.13 0.61
C LEU A 118 13.01 -14.18 -0.87
N ASP A 119 13.17 -15.37 -1.45
CA ASP A 119 13.52 -15.52 -2.87
C ASP A 119 12.38 -15.07 -3.80
N LEU A 120 11.12 -15.29 -3.41
CA LEU A 120 9.96 -14.80 -4.15
C LEU A 120 9.97 -13.27 -4.20
N ARG A 121 10.18 -12.61 -3.05
CA ARG A 121 10.29 -11.15 -2.94
C ARG A 121 11.45 -10.59 -3.75
N ARG A 122 12.59 -11.29 -3.78
CA ARG A 122 13.74 -10.90 -4.60
C ARG A 122 13.43 -11.00 -6.09
N LYS A 123 12.76 -12.06 -6.54
CA LYS A 123 12.32 -12.22 -7.95
C LYS A 123 11.29 -11.17 -8.36
N THR A 124 10.35 -10.80 -7.49
CA THR A 124 9.40 -9.72 -7.79
C THR A 124 10.10 -8.37 -7.86
N MET A 125 11.08 -8.10 -6.99
CA MET A 125 11.89 -6.89 -7.06
C MET A 125 12.74 -6.87 -8.34
N GLU A 126 13.38 -7.97 -8.72
CA GLU A 126 14.15 -8.08 -9.97
C GLU A 126 13.28 -7.95 -11.23
N ALA A 127 12.01 -8.36 -11.18
CA ALA A 127 11.06 -8.19 -12.28
C ALA A 127 10.55 -6.73 -12.40
N VAL A 128 10.39 -6.05 -11.27
CA VAL A 128 10.07 -4.61 -11.23
C VAL A 128 11.27 -3.81 -11.72
N THR A 129 12.49 -4.09 -11.22
CA THR A 129 13.69 -3.39 -11.68
C THR A 129 14.04 -3.70 -13.13
N LYS A 130 13.81 -4.91 -13.67
CA LYS A 130 14.02 -5.15 -15.11
C LYS A 130 13.03 -4.42 -16.02
N LYS A 131 11.82 -4.13 -15.54
CA LYS A 131 10.86 -3.28 -16.27
C LYS A 131 11.27 -1.81 -16.21
N ASP A 132 11.83 -1.38 -15.09
CA ASP A 132 12.36 -0.01 -14.92
C ASP A 132 13.75 0.18 -15.58
N VAL A 133 14.53 -0.89 -15.77
CA VAL A 133 15.86 -0.91 -16.42
C VAL A 133 15.77 -1.15 -17.93
N LYS A 134 14.58 -1.06 -18.54
CA LYS A 134 14.50 -0.58 -19.92
C LYS A 134 14.67 0.94 -19.84
N PHE A 135 15.90 1.38 -19.56
CA PHE A 135 16.27 2.79 -19.62
C PHE A 135 15.76 3.34 -20.95
N PRO A 136 14.97 4.43 -20.97
CA PRO A 136 14.67 5.12 -22.21
C PRO A 136 16.02 5.46 -22.85
N GLY A 137 16.21 5.06 -24.11
CA GLY A 137 17.47 5.32 -24.79
C GLY A 137 17.75 6.83 -24.80
N PRO A 138 19.00 7.28 -25.00
CA PRO A 138 19.31 8.71 -25.11
C PRO A 138 18.46 9.43 -26.18
N GLU A 139 17.92 8.69 -27.16
CA GLU A 139 16.96 9.21 -28.13
C GLU A 139 15.56 9.44 -27.54
N ASP A 140 15.04 8.52 -26.72
CA ASP A 140 13.74 8.67 -26.05
C ASP A 140 13.77 9.81 -25.02
N ILE A 141 14.90 10.00 -24.33
CA ILE A 141 15.11 11.11 -23.40
C ILE A 141 15.09 12.44 -24.16
N LYS A 142 15.82 12.55 -25.28
CA LYS A 142 15.82 13.75 -26.13
C LYS A 142 14.46 14.02 -26.77
N ALA A 143 13.74 12.97 -27.20
CA ALA A 143 12.40 13.12 -27.76
C ALA A 143 11.41 13.63 -26.70
N ARG A 144 11.50 13.12 -25.47
CA ARG A 144 10.68 13.55 -24.35
C ARG A 144 11.02 14.96 -23.88
N GLU A 145 12.29 15.33 -23.87
CA GLU A 145 12.76 16.69 -23.56
C GLU A 145 12.23 17.70 -24.58
N ARG A 146 12.27 17.38 -25.88
CA ARG A 146 11.64 18.21 -26.92
C ARG A 146 10.13 18.37 -26.75
N GLN A 147 9.45 17.31 -26.33
CA GLN A 147 8.01 17.41 -26.03
C GLN A 147 7.76 18.32 -24.82
N VAL A 148 8.58 18.22 -23.77
CA VAL A 148 8.50 19.09 -22.59
C VAL A 148 8.72 20.56 -22.99
N ASP A 149 9.71 20.85 -23.83
CA ASP A 149 9.96 22.22 -24.32
C ASP A 149 8.78 22.73 -25.18
N THR A 150 8.25 21.89 -26.07
CA THR A 150 7.08 22.24 -26.89
C THR A 150 5.85 22.53 -26.01
N PHE A 151 5.59 21.70 -25.00
CA PHE A 151 4.49 21.93 -24.06
C PHE A 151 4.71 23.19 -23.23
N LYS A 152 5.94 23.47 -22.81
CA LYS A 152 6.29 24.67 -22.05
C LYS A 152 6.07 25.94 -22.88
N ASP A 153 6.40 25.91 -24.16
CA ASP A 153 6.14 27.02 -25.08
C ASP A 153 4.64 27.21 -25.32
N MET A 154 3.88 26.12 -25.47
CA MET A 154 2.42 26.19 -25.57
C MET A 154 1.76 26.75 -24.30
N ILE A 155 2.26 26.38 -23.11
CA ILE A 155 1.80 26.94 -21.83
C ILE A 155 2.05 28.45 -21.80
N ARG A 156 3.26 28.90 -22.15
CA ARG A 156 3.60 30.35 -22.20
C ARG A 156 2.74 31.11 -23.19
N GLN A 157 2.46 30.51 -24.35
CA GLN A 157 1.58 31.12 -25.34
C GLN A 157 0.15 31.28 -24.79
N MET A 158 -0.41 30.22 -24.19
CA MET A 158 -1.74 30.28 -23.58
C MET A 158 -1.82 31.28 -22.41
N GLU A 159 -0.77 31.38 -21.59
CA GLU A 159 -0.69 32.39 -20.52
C GLU A 159 -0.71 33.81 -21.10
N SER A 160 0.05 34.07 -22.17
CA SER A 160 0.06 35.37 -22.83
C SER A 160 -1.30 35.72 -23.47
N GLU A 161 -1.98 34.74 -24.07
CA GLU A 161 -3.30 34.93 -24.67
C GLU A 161 -4.38 35.15 -23.61
N LEU A 162 -4.26 34.51 -22.44
CA LEU A 162 -5.12 34.79 -21.30
C LEU A 162 -4.89 36.22 -20.77
N GLU A 163 -3.64 36.66 -20.65
CA GLU A 163 -3.32 38.00 -20.16
C GLU A 163 -3.86 39.10 -21.12
N THR A 164 -3.74 38.90 -22.43
CA THR A 164 -4.32 39.84 -23.42
C THR A 164 -5.84 39.86 -23.35
N LYS A 165 -6.49 38.70 -23.30
CA LYS A 165 -7.96 38.61 -23.17
C LYS A 165 -8.48 39.23 -21.88
N ILE A 166 -7.73 39.15 -20.78
CA ILE A 166 -8.10 39.84 -19.53
C ILE A 166 -8.02 41.36 -19.68
N LYS A 167 -6.98 41.88 -20.36
CA LYS A 167 -6.85 43.33 -20.65
C LYS A 167 -7.95 43.81 -21.60
N GLU A 168 -8.26 43.04 -22.63
CA GLU A 168 -9.38 43.33 -23.53
C GLU A 168 -10.73 43.29 -22.81
N ALA A 169 -10.97 42.27 -21.98
CA ALA A 169 -12.20 42.16 -21.20
C ALA A 169 -12.36 43.30 -20.18
N SER A 170 -11.27 43.74 -19.53
CA SER A 170 -11.32 44.87 -18.59
C SER A 170 -11.54 46.21 -19.30
N SER A 171 -10.91 46.43 -20.46
CA SER A 171 -11.19 47.63 -21.27
C SER A 171 -12.61 47.62 -21.83
N SER A 172 -13.11 46.48 -22.31
CA SER A 172 -14.49 46.31 -22.72
C SER A 172 -15.47 46.45 -21.55
N GLY A 173 -15.10 46.02 -20.35
CA GLY A 173 -15.88 46.25 -19.13
C GLY A 173 -16.01 47.74 -18.82
N ALA A 174 -14.89 48.48 -18.92
CA ALA A 174 -14.88 49.93 -18.72
C ALA A 174 -15.73 50.67 -19.76
N THR A 175 -15.73 50.25 -21.03
CA THR A 175 -16.59 50.87 -22.06
C THR A 175 -18.07 50.57 -21.82
N VAL A 176 -18.42 49.34 -21.41
CA VAL A 176 -19.79 48.98 -21.04
C VAL A 176 -20.26 49.78 -19.82
N GLU A 177 -19.42 49.94 -18.81
CA GLU A 177 -19.75 50.77 -17.63
C GLU A 177 -19.92 52.25 -17.98
N ALA A 178 -19.07 52.79 -18.86
CA ALA A 178 -19.21 54.16 -19.35
C ALA A 178 -20.53 54.35 -20.11
N LEU A 179 -20.87 53.42 -20.99
CA LEU A 179 -22.14 53.43 -21.74
C LEU A 179 -23.35 53.32 -20.80
N ARG A 180 -23.27 52.45 -19.78
CA ARG A 180 -24.32 52.33 -18.73
C ARG A 180 -24.53 53.65 -17.99
N LYS A 181 -23.45 54.33 -17.60
CA LYS A 181 -23.54 55.65 -16.94
C LYS A 181 -24.14 56.71 -17.87
N GLN A 182 -23.79 56.66 -19.17
CA GLN A 182 -24.37 57.56 -20.16
C GLN A 182 -25.87 57.31 -20.32
N SER A 183 -26.31 56.05 -20.40
CA SER A 183 -27.73 55.72 -20.52
C SER A 183 -28.51 56.08 -19.25
N GLU A 184 -27.92 55.93 -18.06
CA GLU A 184 -28.50 56.40 -16.80
C GLU A 184 -28.66 57.92 -16.77
N GLY A 185 -27.66 58.66 -17.26
CA GLY A 185 -27.76 60.12 -17.39
C GLY A 185 -28.89 60.55 -18.33
N LEU A 186 -28.99 59.90 -19.50
CA LEU A 186 -30.07 60.17 -20.46
C LEU A 186 -31.46 59.84 -19.88
N LEU A 187 -31.58 58.78 -19.08
CA LEU A 187 -32.84 58.42 -18.43
C LEU A 187 -33.27 59.49 -17.41
N LEU A 188 -32.33 60.02 -16.62
CA LEU A 188 -32.61 61.12 -15.69
C LEU A 188 -33.03 62.41 -16.42
N GLU A 189 -32.39 62.74 -17.55
CA GLU A 189 -32.81 63.88 -18.38
C GLU A 189 -34.20 63.66 -18.97
N TYR A 190 -34.50 62.43 -19.43
CA TYR A 190 -35.83 62.08 -19.94
C TYR A 190 -36.91 62.27 -18.87
N ASP A 191 -36.70 61.77 -17.66
CA ASP A 191 -37.63 61.93 -16.54
C ASP A 191 -37.84 63.40 -16.17
N ARG A 192 -36.75 64.19 -16.16
CA ARG A 192 -36.81 65.64 -15.92
C ARG A 192 -37.63 66.36 -16.99
N LEU A 193 -37.38 66.10 -18.28
CA LEU A 193 -38.15 66.71 -19.36
C LEU A 193 -39.62 66.30 -19.32
N LEU A 194 -39.93 65.07 -18.90
CA LEU A 194 -41.29 64.59 -18.76
C LEU A 194 -42.02 65.35 -17.64
N ALA A 195 -41.35 65.60 -16.51
CA ALA A 195 -41.89 66.42 -15.42
C ALA A 195 -42.12 67.88 -15.86
N GLU A 196 -41.17 68.49 -16.57
CA GLU A 196 -41.31 69.86 -17.09
C GLU A 196 -42.45 69.97 -18.13
N ASN A 197 -42.61 68.96 -19.00
CA ASN A 197 -43.77 68.90 -19.90
C ASN A 197 -45.10 68.79 -19.16
N GLN A 198 -45.15 68.05 -18.05
CA GLN A 198 -46.36 67.98 -17.21
C GLN A 198 -46.64 69.33 -16.53
N GLU A 199 -45.60 70.01 -16.05
CA GLU A 199 -45.73 71.35 -15.46
C GLU A 199 -46.24 72.37 -16.47
N LEU A 200 -45.65 72.43 -17.66
CA LEU A 200 -46.10 73.31 -18.74
C LEU A 200 -47.55 73.01 -19.16
N ARG A 201 -47.95 71.74 -19.20
CA ARG A 201 -49.36 71.36 -19.43
C ARG A 201 -50.29 71.88 -18.33
N ASN A 202 -49.87 71.78 -17.07
CA ASN A 202 -50.63 72.31 -15.94
C ASN A 202 -50.74 73.84 -16.03
N GLU A 203 -49.65 74.55 -16.37
CA GLU A 203 -49.67 76.00 -16.57
C GLU A 203 -50.63 76.42 -17.69
N LEU A 204 -50.58 75.74 -18.84
CA LEU A 204 -51.51 75.98 -19.94
C LEU A 204 -52.96 75.77 -19.53
N GLN A 205 -53.26 74.70 -18.77
CA GLN A 205 -54.61 74.45 -18.26
C GLN A 205 -55.08 75.54 -17.29
N ILE A 206 -54.18 76.09 -16.47
CA ILE A 206 -54.49 77.22 -15.58
C ILE A 206 -54.77 78.49 -16.39
N ILE A 207 -53.98 78.78 -17.43
CA ILE A 207 -54.19 79.93 -18.32
C ILE A 207 -55.51 79.80 -19.06
N ASP A 208 -55.80 78.63 -19.64
CA ASP A 208 -57.03 78.35 -20.37
C ASP A 208 -58.28 78.55 -19.49
N ARG A 209 -58.24 78.08 -18.24
CA ARG A 209 -59.29 78.38 -17.24
C ARG A 209 -59.42 79.87 -16.94
N ARG A 210 -58.31 80.60 -16.80
CA ARG A 210 -58.33 82.06 -16.57
C ARG A 210 -58.92 82.82 -17.75
N VAL A 211 -58.55 82.45 -18.98
CA VAL A 211 -59.10 83.06 -20.21
C VAL A 211 -60.60 82.78 -20.30
N SER A 212 -61.01 81.53 -20.09
CA SER A 212 -62.44 81.14 -20.07
C SER A 212 -63.26 81.92 -19.04
N HIS A 213 -62.74 82.12 -17.82
CA HIS A 213 -63.39 82.96 -16.81
C HIS A 213 -63.41 84.46 -17.16
N SER A 214 -62.41 84.96 -17.89
CA SER A 214 -62.39 86.36 -18.34
C SER A 214 -63.37 86.63 -19.50
N ALA A 215 -63.56 85.65 -20.40
CA ALA A 215 -64.54 85.73 -21.48
C ALA A 215 -65.98 85.73 -20.92
N ALA A 216 -66.27 84.86 -19.96
CA ALA A 216 -67.57 84.81 -19.28
C ALA A 216 -67.94 86.10 -18.52
N LYS A 217 -66.96 86.94 -18.17
CA LYS A 217 -67.18 88.21 -17.47
C LYS A 217 -67.38 89.40 -18.42
N LYS A 218 -67.18 89.21 -19.73
CA LYS A 218 -67.33 90.25 -20.76
C LYS A 218 -68.69 90.21 -21.47
N ASP A 219 -69.40 89.09 -21.34
CA ASP A 219 -70.71 88.84 -21.95
C ASP A 219 -71.90 89.00 -20.96
N SER A 220 -71.72 89.76 -19.86
CA SER A 220 -72.80 90.13 -18.92
C SER A 220 -72.87 91.64 -18.67
#